data_AF-A0A376J9Q0-F1
#
_entry.id   AF-A0A376J9Q0-F1
#
_cell.length_a   1.000
_cell.length_b   1.000
_cell.length_c   1.000
_cell.angle_alpha   90.00
_cell.angle_beta   90.00
_cell.angle_gamma   90.00
#
_symmetry.space_group_name_H-M   'P 1'
#
loop_
_entity.id
_entity.type
_entity.pdbx_description
1 polymer ?
#
loop_
_entity_poly.entity_id
_entity_poly.type
_entity_poly.pdbx_seq_one_letter_code
_entity_poly.pdbx_strand_id
1 'polypeptide(L)'
;MTLLKRIPVTLTLEVSSVEIMLADLLNIDDDTVIELDKLAGEPLDIKVNNILLGKAEVVVVNEKYGLRVLEFNTRDINDLAP
;
A
#
# COMPACT_ATOMS: atom_id res chain seq x y z
N MET A 1 -28.28 5.22 8.05
CA MET A 1 -26.93 5.13 7.42
C MET A 1 -26.00 4.14 8.14
N THR A 2 -26.49 3.02 8.67
CA THR A 2 -25.68 2.10 9.51
C THR A 2 -25.09 0.94 8.71
N LEU A 3 -25.68 0.58 7.57
CA LEU A 3 -25.23 -0.51 6.71
C LEU A 3 -23.90 -0.21 6.01
N LEU A 4 -23.73 1.02 5.49
CA LEU A 4 -22.49 1.44 4.81
C LEU A 4 -21.25 1.39 5.71
N LYS A 5 -21.40 1.59 7.02
CA LYS A 5 -20.30 1.56 8.00
C LYS A 5 -19.74 0.14 8.26
N ARG A 6 -20.42 -0.90 7.79
CA ARG A 6 -20.05 -2.30 8.03
C ARG A 6 -19.48 -2.99 6.80
N ILE A 7 -19.30 -2.25 5.70
CA ILE A 7 -18.71 -2.80 4.49
C ILE A 7 -17.20 -3.01 4.76
N PRO A 8 -16.70 -4.25 4.70
CA PRO A 8 -15.28 -4.49 4.89
C PRO A 8 -14.51 -3.96 3.68
N VAL A 9 -13.32 -3.41 3.93
CA VAL A 9 -12.38 -2.95 2.91
C VAL A 9 -10.99 -3.47 3.24
N THR A 10 -10.18 -3.71 2.21
CA THR A 10 -8.79 -4.13 2.39
C THR A 10 -7.91 -2.89 2.42
N LEU A 11 -7.22 -2.68 3.55
CA LEU A 11 -6.19 -1.67 3.69
C LEU A 11 -4.81 -2.34 3.57
N THR A 12 -4.02 -1.87 2.62
CA THR A 12 -2.67 -2.37 2.34
C THR A 12 -1.67 -1.25 2.60
N LEU A 13 -0.57 -1.59 3.28
CA LEU A 13 0.61 -0.73 3.36
C LEU A 13 1.61 -1.20 2.31
N GLU A 14 1.83 -0.40 1.29
CA GLU A 14 2.69 -0.77 0.15
C GLU A 14 4.03 -0.05 0.23
N VAL A 15 5.11 -0.81 0.02
CA VAL A 15 6.44 -0.23 -0.17
C VAL A 15 6.45 0.49 -1.51
N SER A 16 6.38 -0.26 -2.61
CA SER A 16 6.22 0.25 -3.97
C SER A 16 5.62 -0.84 -4.86
N SER A 17 5.18 -0.46 -6.06
CA SER A 17 4.86 -1.36 -7.16
C SER A 17 5.80 -1.06 -8.32
N VAL A 18 6.25 -2.08 -9.04
CA VAL A 18 7.08 -1.94 -10.25
C VAL A 18 6.50 -2.80 -11.36
N GLU A 19 6.56 -2.29 -12.59
CA GLU A 19 6.21 -3.06 -13.78
C GLU A 19 7.46 -3.78 -14.30
N ILE A 20 7.35 -5.09 -14.53
CA ILE A 20 8.42 -5.91 -15.10
C ILE A 20 7.89 -6.65 -16.34
N MET A 21 8.79 -7.06 -17.24
CA MET A 21 8.36 -7.88 -18.37
C MET A 21 7.97 -9.28 -17.89
N LEU A 22 6.98 -9.89 -18.56
CA LEU A 22 6.60 -11.28 -18.28
C LEU A 22 7.79 -12.25 -18.41
N ALA A 23 8.70 -11.98 -19.35
CA ALA A 23 9.92 -12.77 -19.52
C ALA A 23 10.82 -12.71 -18.27
N ASP A 24 10.96 -11.54 -17.65
CA ASP A 24 11.76 -11.37 -16.43
C ASP A 24 11.09 -12.10 -15.26
N LEU A 25 9.76 -11.98 -15.13
CA LEU A 25 8.97 -12.67 -14.10
C LEU A 25 9.16 -14.19 -14.14
N LEU A 26 9.23 -14.79 -15.33
CA LEU A 26 9.41 -16.23 -15.50
C LEU A 26 10.83 -16.72 -15.14
N ASN A 27 11.80 -15.80 -15.04
CA ASN A 27 13.18 -16.10 -14.67
C ASN A 27 13.50 -15.76 -13.20
N ILE A 28 12.52 -15.30 -12.42
CA ILE A 28 12.71 -15.05 -10.99
C ILE A 28 12.94 -16.39 -10.27
N ASP A 29 14.00 -16.43 -9.49
CA ASP A 29 14.37 -17.54 -8.61
C ASP A 29 14.72 -17.07 -7.20
N ASP A 30 15.03 -18.03 -6.33
CA ASP A 30 15.59 -17.75 -5.01
C ASP A 30 16.90 -16.98 -5.21
N ASP A 31 17.03 -15.82 -4.55
CA ASP A 31 18.13 -14.83 -4.65
C ASP A 31 17.97 -13.72 -5.71
N THR A 32 16.92 -13.73 -6.54
CA THR A 32 16.64 -12.59 -7.44
C THR A 32 16.26 -11.33 -6.65
N VAL A 33 16.94 -10.21 -6.92
CA VAL A 33 16.65 -8.88 -6.34
C VAL A 33 15.92 -8.02 -7.36
N ILE A 34 14.71 -7.56 -7.02
CA ILE A 34 13.93 -6.62 -7.84
C ILE A 34 14.10 -5.22 -7.23
N GLU A 35 14.64 -4.31 -8.02
CA GLU A 35 14.75 -2.91 -7.63
C GLU A 35 13.38 -2.23 -7.65
N LEU A 36 13.13 -1.39 -6.65
CA LEU A 36 11.91 -0.60 -6.52
C LEU A 36 12.26 0.88 -6.59
N ASP A 37 11.39 1.69 -7.18
CA ASP A 37 11.64 3.12 -7.39
C ASP A 37 11.62 3.97 -6.10
N LYS A 38 11.24 3.37 -4.97
CA LYS A 38 11.05 4.10 -3.72
C LYS A 38 12.31 4.11 -2.87
N LEU A 39 12.73 5.30 -2.47
CA LEU A 39 13.92 5.47 -1.65
C LEU A 39 13.71 4.97 -0.23
N ALA A 40 14.75 4.34 0.32
CA ALA A 40 14.75 3.89 1.71
C ALA A 40 14.55 5.09 2.67
N GLY A 41 13.66 4.91 3.64
CA GLY A 41 13.32 5.95 4.63
C GLY A 41 12.15 6.85 4.21
N GLU A 42 11.65 6.74 2.97
CA GLU A 42 10.42 7.44 2.59
C GLU A 42 9.17 6.80 3.21
N PRO A 43 8.14 7.60 3.54
CA PRO A 43 6.84 7.09 3.97
C PRO A 43 6.20 6.11 2.98
N LEU A 44 5.67 5.01 3.49
CA LEU A 44 4.96 3.98 2.73
C LEU A 44 3.56 4.43 2.33
N ASP A 45 3.03 3.83 1.26
CA ASP A 45 1.73 4.18 0.71
C ASP A 45 0.61 3.41 1.41
N ILE A 46 -0.41 4.12 1.88
CA ILE A 46 -1.65 3.51 2.37
C ILE A 46 -2.58 3.39 1.17
N LYS A 47 -2.90 2.16 0.78
CA LYS A 47 -3.90 1.88 -0.26
C LYS A 47 -5.13 1.22 0.34
N VAL A 48 -6.30 1.58 -0.16
CA VAL A 48 -7.55 0.84 0.08
C VAL A 48 -8.10 0.37 -1.25
N ASN A 49 -8.26 -0.95 -1.42
CA ASN A 49 -8.66 -1.55 -2.69
C ASN A 49 -7.88 -0.99 -3.90
N ASN A 50 -6.55 -0.86 -3.75
CA ASN A 50 -5.60 -0.30 -4.73
C ASN A 50 -5.68 1.21 -5.00
N ILE A 51 -6.56 1.96 -4.34
CA ILE A 51 -6.55 3.43 -4.40
C ILE A 51 -5.61 3.98 -3.33
N LEU A 52 -4.68 4.85 -3.72
CA LEU A 52 -3.81 5.57 -2.79
C LEU A 52 -4.64 6.56 -1.96
N LEU A 53 -4.51 6.48 -0.64
CA LEU A 53 -5.26 7.34 0.30
C LEU A 53 -4.37 8.04 1.32
N GLY A 54 -3.06 7.82 1.31
CA GLY A 54 -2.19 8.49 2.26
C GLY A 54 -0.81 7.87 2.38
N LYS A 55 -0.11 8.35 3.40
CA LYS A 55 1.26 7.95 3.73
C LYS A 55 1.36 7.50 5.18
N ALA A 56 2.15 6.48 5.44
CA ALA A 56 2.40 5.95 6.78
C ALA A 56 3.84 5.46 6.95
N GLU A 57 4.24 5.31 8.20
CA GLU A 57 5.47 4.59 8.57
C GLU A 57 5.13 3.26 9.21
N VAL A 58 5.98 2.26 8.97
CA VAL A 58 5.92 0.99 9.68
C VAL A 58 6.39 1.20 11.11
N VAL A 59 5.59 0.77 12.07
CA VAL A 59 5.95 0.76 13.49
C VAL A 59 5.85 -0.66 14.02
N VAL A 60 6.50 -0.94 15.15
CA VAL A 60 6.32 -2.21 15.87
C VAL A 60 5.49 -1.95 17.12
N VAL A 61 4.37 -2.67 17.25
CA VAL A 61 3.48 -2.59 18.41
C VAL A 61 3.20 -4.01 18.87
N ASN A 62 3.50 -4.33 20.13
CA ASN A 62 3.33 -5.66 20.70
C ASN A 62 3.97 -6.76 19.85
N GLU A 63 5.22 -6.54 19.42
CA GLU A 63 6.01 -7.47 18.58
C GLU A 63 5.39 -7.75 17.19
N LYS A 64 4.41 -6.94 16.77
CA LYS A 64 3.77 -7.02 15.46
C LYS A 64 4.02 -5.74 14.68
N TYR A 65 4.04 -5.86 13.34
CA TYR A 65 4.00 -4.69 12.49
C TYR A 65 2.68 -3.94 12.65
N GLY A 66 2.77 -2.63 12.75
CA GLY A 66 1.68 -1.68 12.71
C GLY A 66 2.01 -0.56 11.73
N LEU A 67 1.04 0.33 11.53
CA LEU A 67 1.21 1.50 10.68
C LEU A 67 0.88 2.75 11.48
N ARG A 68 1.75 3.75 11.40
CA ARG A 68 1.49 5.11 11.91
C ARG A 68 1.17 5.99 10.73
N VAL A 69 -0.07 6.44 10.65
CA VAL A 69 -0.54 7.36 9.61
C VAL A 69 0.20 8.70 9.77
N LEU A 70 0.82 9.16 8.68
CA LEU A 70 1.44 10.48 8.59
C LEU A 70 0.52 11.46 7.86
N GLU A 71 -0.09 11.01 6.76
CA GLU A 71 -1.01 11.78 5.95
C GLU A 71 -2.16 10.87 5.50
N PHE A 72 -3.39 11.38 5.46
CA PHE A 72 -4.54 10.64 4.98
C PHE A 72 -5.51 11.56 4.25
N ASN A 73 -5.81 11.24 2.98
CA ASN A 73 -6.73 11.99 2.15
C ASN A 73 -8.00 11.19 1.91
N THR A 74 -9.11 11.67 2.46
CA THR A 74 -10.45 11.09 2.27
C THR A 74 -11.18 11.64 1.05
N ARG A 75 -10.68 12.70 0.41
CA ARG A 75 -11.35 13.33 -0.74
C ARG A 75 -11.35 12.41 -1.94
N ASP A 76 -10.24 11.71 -2.16
CA ASP A 76 -10.06 10.82 -3.31
C ASP A 76 -11.11 9.70 -3.35
N ILE A 77 -11.62 9.22 -2.20
CA ILE A 77 -12.69 8.20 -2.16
C ILE A 77 -14.01 8.72 -2.74
N ASN A 78 -14.35 9.99 -2.49
CA ASN A 78 -15.62 10.56 -2.96
C ASN A 78 -15.57 10.83 -4.48
N ASP A 79 -14.37 10.96 -5.02
CA ASP A 79 -14.13 11.20 -6.45
C ASP A 79 -14.03 9.88 -7.26
N LEU A 80 -14.10 8.71 -6.60
CA LEU A 80 -14.22 7.38 -7.24
C LEU A 80 -15.66 7.03 -7.64
N ALA A 81 -16.62 7.93 -7.42
CA ALA A 81 -17.95 7.78 -8.00
C ALA A 81 -17.84 7.93 -9.53
N PRO A 82 -18.52 7.07 -10.32
CA PRO A 82 -18.58 7.24 -11.77
C PRO A 82 -19.25 8.56 -12.18
#